data_AF-X1VMS1-F1
#
_entry.id   AF-X1VMS1-F1
#
_cell.length_a   1.000
_cell.length_b   1.000
_cell.length_c   1.000
_cell.angle_alpha   90.00
_cell.angle_beta   90.00
_cell.angle_gamma   90.00
#
_symmetry.space_group_name_H-M   'P 1'
#
loop_
_entity.id
_entity.type
_entity.pdbx_description
1 polymer ?
#
loop_
_entity_poly.entity_id
_entity_poly.type
_entity_poly.pdbx_seq_one_letter_code
_entity_poly.pdbx_strand_id
1 'polypeptide(L)'
;MGQRQGKTEIVYGNDCLLKFEAGKTPKYMYARFSKIKTCPPPAPTAPNDRVFKLTQDSELPCCWEYITSSWYVSFEYLQDPDLSRLFAINQDHMIWYFFNAVDGHVDEGEIFRNDNVECFWD
;
A
#
# COMPACT_ATOMS: atom_id res chain seq x y z
N MET A 1 -12.60 -31.38 -14.67
CA MET A 1 -11.57 -31.38 -13.61
C MET A 1 -10.97 -29.98 -13.56
N GLY A 2 -11.41 -29.14 -12.62
CA GLY A 2 -10.91 -27.77 -12.47
C GLY A 2 -9.66 -27.76 -11.63
N GLN A 3 -8.52 -27.39 -12.21
CA GLN A 3 -7.28 -27.16 -11.47
C GLN A 3 -7.51 -25.98 -10.52
N ARG A 4 -7.46 -26.25 -9.22
CA ARG A 4 -7.37 -25.22 -8.19
C ARG A 4 -6.13 -24.38 -8.49
N GLN A 5 -6.31 -23.09 -8.75
CA GLN A 5 -5.24 -22.10 -8.69
C GLN A 5 -4.44 -22.37 -7.40
N GLY A 6 -3.14 -22.68 -7.55
CA GLY A 6 -2.29 -22.97 -6.42
C GLY A 6 -2.35 -21.81 -5.43
N LYS A 7 -2.78 -22.07 -4.20
CA LYS A 7 -2.61 -21.13 -3.09
C LYS A 7 -1.14 -20.76 -3.06
N THR A 8 -0.83 -19.52 -3.42
CA THR A 8 0.52 -18.98 -3.20
C THR A 8 0.78 -19.11 -1.70
N GLU A 9 1.87 -19.79 -1.34
CA GLU A 9 2.24 -19.99 0.05
C GLU A 9 2.40 -18.61 0.73
N ILE A 10 1.72 -18.41 1.86
CA ILE A 10 1.83 -17.17 2.62
C ILE A 10 3.20 -17.19 3.31
N VAL A 11 4.07 -16.27 2.90
CA VAL A 11 5.35 -16.05 3.56
C VAL A 11 5.13 -15.06 4.70
N TYR A 12 5.49 -15.45 5.92
CA TYR A 12 5.43 -14.59 7.09
C TYR A 12 6.74 -13.82 7.30
N GLY A 13 6.62 -12.62 7.85
CA GLY A 13 7.73 -11.72 8.15
C GLY A 13 7.91 -11.49 9.65
N ASN A 14 8.44 -10.33 10.02
CA ASN A 14 8.61 -9.90 11.40
C ASN A 14 7.25 -9.59 12.04
N ASP A 15 7.14 -9.67 13.37
CA ASP A 15 5.87 -9.52 14.06
C ASP A 15 5.39 -8.06 14.13
N CYS A 16 4.33 -7.74 13.40
CA CYS A 16 3.49 -6.56 13.62
C CYS A 16 2.39 -6.89 14.64
N LEU A 17 2.74 -6.86 15.92
CA LEU A 17 1.82 -7.20 17.02
C LEU A 17 0.69 -6.17 17.23
N LEU A 18 0.70 -5.07 16.48
CA LEU A 18 -0.43 -4.12 16.48
C LEU A 18 -1.69 -4.76 15.91
N LYS A 19 -1.55 -5.59 14.87
CA LYS A 19 -2.69 -6.09 14.08
C LYS A 19 -2.68 -7.57 13.80
N PHE A 20 -1.56 -8.25 14.00
CA PHE A 20 -1.44 -9.68 13.75
C PHE A 20 -0.98 -10.41 15.01
N GLU A 21 -1.40 -11.67 15.13
CA GLU A 21 -0.79 -12.59 16.08
C GLU A 21 0.69 -12.82 15.74
N ALA A 22 1.48 -13.20 16.75
CA ALA A 22 2.88 -13.55 16.56
C ALA A 22 3.06 -14.66 15.51
N GLY A 23 4.00 -14.47 14.60
CA GLY A 23 4.27 -15.34 13.45
C GLY A 23 3.22 -15.31 12.35
N LYS A 24 2.22 -14.42 12.41
CA LYS A 24 1.13 -14.32 11.42
C LYS A 24 1.19 -13.08 10.55
N THR A 25 2.20 -12.23 10.74
CA THR A 25 2.36 -11.01 9.95
C THR A 25 2.84 -11.36 8.53
N PRO A 26 2.11 -10.98 7.48
CA PRO A 26 2.51 -11.31 6.11
C PRO A 26 3.78 -10.54 5.71
N LYS A 27 4.72 -11.21 5.05
CA LYS A 27 5.92 -10.56 4.49
C LYS A 27 5.60 -9.67 3.30
N TYR A 28 4.52 -9.99 2.57
CA TYR A 28 4.13 -9.29 1.37
C TYR A 28 2.66 -8.89 1.42
N MET A 29 2.39 -7.66 0.99
CA MET A 29 1.05 -7.17 0.73
C MET A 29 0.95 -6.69 -0.72
N TYR A 30 -0.26 -6.57 -1.23
CA TYR A 30 -0.51 -6.18 -2.61
C TYR A 30 -1.47 -5.00 -2.66
N ALA A 31 -1.03 -3.91 -3.28
CA ALA A 31 -1.87 -2.75 -3.54
C ALA A 31 -2.14 -2.63 -5.04
N ARG A 32 -3.36 -2.25 -5.41
CA ARG A 32 -3.72 -1.86 -6.77
C ARG A 32 -4.52 -0.58 -6.70
N PHE A 33 -4.14 0.38 -7.54
CA PHE A 33 -4.89 1.61 -7.65
C PHE A 33 -5.82 1.55 -8.87
N SER A 34 -7.00 2.14 -8.70
CA SER A 34 -7.96 2.30 -9.80
C SER A 34 -8.50 3.72 -9.77
N LYS A 35 -8.68 4.31 -10.95
CA LYS A 35 -9.31 5.62 -11.12
C LYS A 35 -8.63 6.78 -10.39
N ILE A 36 -7.35 6.68 -10.03
CA ILE A 36 -6.58 7.86 -9.62
C ILE A 36 -6.52 8.80 -10.81
N LYS A 37 -6.82 10.08 -10.57
CA LYS A 37 -6.68 11.12 -11.59
C LYS A 37 -5.20 11.39 -11.84
N THR A 38 -4.80 11.39 -13.10
CA THR A 38 -3.45 11.81 -13.49
C THR A 38 -3.26 13.30 -13.25
N CYS A 39 -2.13 13.66 -12.63
CA CYS A 39 -1.75 15.04 -12.40
C CYS A 39 -1.45 15.77 -13.71
N PRO A 40 -1.63 17.11 -13.78
CA PRO A 40 -1.24 17.86 -14.95
C PRO A 40 0.26 17.69 -15.29
N PRO A 41 0.64 17.77 -16.57
CA PRO A 41 2.04 17.75 -16.98
C PRO A 41 2.89 18.78 -16.22
N PRO A 42 4.18 18.49 -15.94
CA PRO A 42 4.99 17.40 -16.49
C PRO A 42 4.89 16.07 -15.73
N ALA A 43 3.93 15.91 -14.83
CA ALA A 43 3.77 14.71 -14.03
C ALA A 43 3.48 13.44 -14.88
N PRO A 44 3.93 12.25 -14.46
CA PRO A 44 3.69 11.01 -15.18
C PRO A 44 2.24 10.55 -15.08
N THR A 45 1.86 9.53 -15.83
CA THR A 45 0.53 8.96 -15.70
C THR A 45 0.36 8.26 -14.35
N ALA A 46 -0.80 8.44 -13.70
CA ALA A 46 -1.12 7.74 -12.46
C ALA A 46 -1.03 6.22 -12.65
N PRO A 47 -0.58 5.44 -11.64
CA PRO A 47 -0.23 4.04 -11.82
C PRO A 47 -1.47 3.14 -11.66
N ASN A 48 -2.56 3.50 -12.33
CA ASN A 48 -3.80 2.73 -12.32
C ASN A 48 -3.58 1.35 -12.94
N ASP A 49 -4.32 0.35 -12.44
CA ASP A 49 -4.33 -1.04 -12.89
C ASP A 49 -3.01 -1.81 -12.74
N ARG A 50 -1.99 -1.16 -12.18
CA ARG A 50 -0.75 -1.80 -11.75
C ARG A 50 -0.92 -2.41 -10.36
N VAL A 51 -0.46 -3.65 -10.23
CA VAL A 51 -0.32 -4.31 -8.93
C VAL A 51 1.07 -4.04 -8.38
N PHE A 52 1.13 -3.53 -7.15
CA PHE A 52 2.34 -3.29 -6.39
C PHE A 52 2.50 -4.38 -5.34
N LYS A 53 3.60 -5.13 -5.40
CA LYS A 53 3.98 -6.07 -4.35
C LYS A 53 4.78 -5.32 -3.29
N LEU A 54 4.13 -4.93 -2.21
CA LEU A 54 4.76 -4.29 -1.06
C LEU A 54 5.49 -5.34 -0.24
N THR A 55 6.69 -5.02 0.23
CA THR A 55 7.50 -5.88 1.08
C THR A 55 7.58 -5.27 2.46
N GLN A 56 7.41 -6.09 3.49
CA GLN A 56 7.50 -5.66 4.86
C GLN A 56 8.89 -5.06 5.16
N ASP A 57 8.90 -3.91 5.84
CA ASP A 57 10.09 -3.32 6.41
C ASP A 57 10.56 -4.15 7.62
N SER A 58 11.86 -4.51 7.64
CA SER A 58 12.43 -5.30 8.73
C SER A 58 12.59 -4.52 10.04
N GLU A 59 12.77 -3.20 9.97
CA GLU A 59 12.93 -2.28 11.10
C GLU A 59 11.57 -1.76 11.59
N LEU A 60 10.59 -1.68 10.70
CA LEU A 60 9.21 -1.26 10.99
C LEU A 60 8.23 -2.38 10.60
N PRO A 61 8.01 -3.42 11.45
CA PRO A 61 7.25 -4.60 11.08
C PRO A 61 5.80 -4.34 10.64
N CYS A 62 5.21 -3.20 11.05
CA CYS A 62 3.87 -2.77 10.67
C CYS A 62 3.82 -1.89 9.41
N CYS A 63 4.92 -1.83 8.65
CA CYS A 63 5.06 -1.08 7.41
C CYS A 63 5.38 -2.03 6.25
N TRP A 64 4.75 -1.81 5.10
CA TRP A 64 5.01 -2.52 3.86
C TRP A 64 5.22 -1.54 2.72
N GLU A 65 6.32 -1.69 2.01
CA GLU A 65 6.76 -0.71 1.04
C GLU A 65 7.07 -1.31 -0.33
N TYR A 66 6.82 -0.52 -1.35
CA TYR A 66 7.37 -0.71 -2.69
C TYR A 66 8.13 0.54 -3.07
N ILE A 67 9.45 0.43 -3.16
CA ILE A 67 10.34 1.54 -3.47
C ILE A 67 11.10 1.21 -4.76
N THR A 68 10.95 2.07 -5.76
CA THR A 68 11.74 2.07 -7.01
C THR A 68 12.27 3.47 -7.27
N SER A 69 12.95 3.71 -8.39
CA SER A 69 13.35 5.08 -8.76
C SER A 69 12.15 6.03 -8.92
N SER A 70 11.03 5.52 -9.43
CA SER A 70 9.91 6.37 -9.87
C SER A 70 8.70 6.34 -8.94
N TRP A 71 8.47 5.24 -8.22
CA TRP A 71 7.29 5.08 -7.38
C TRP A 71 7.68 4.63 -5.99
N TYR A 72 7.06 5.27 -5.00
CA TYR A 72 7.01 4.84 -3.62
C TYR A 72 5.54 4.60 -3.25
N VAL A 73 5.23 3.38 -2.83
CA VAL A 73 3.91 3.00 -2.31
C VAL A 73 4.14 2.41 -0.94
N SER A 74 3.42 2.91 0.06
CA SER A 74 3.51 2.41 1.44
C SER A 74 2.13 2.10 1.98
N PHE A 75 2.04 0.99 2.70
CA PHE A 75 0.92 0.64 3.54
C PHE A 75 1.41 0.43 4.97
N GLU A 76 0.72 1.03 5.94
CA GLU A 76 1.14 1.03 7.35
C GLU A 76 -0.04 0.86 8.30
N TYR A 77 0.23 0.16 9.41
CA TYR A 77 -0.60 0.23 10.62
C TYR A 77 0.05 1.14 11.67
N LEU A 78 -0.71 2.12 12.14
CA LEU A 78 -0.31 3.10 13.15
C LEU A 78 -1.10 2.83 14.45
N GLN A 79 -0.47 3.08 15.59
CA GLN A 79 -1.08 2.78 16.90
C GLN A 79 -1.86 3.97 17.49
N ASP A 80 -1.37 5.20 17.32
CA ASP A 80 -1.92 6.40 17.96
C ASP A 80 -1.95 7.59 16.97
N PRO A 81 -3.09 7.87 16.31
CA PRO A 81 -4.35 7.11 16.35
C PRO A 81 -4.24 5.74 15.68
N ASP A 82 -5.14 4.82 16.06
CA ASP A 82 -5.22 3.48 15.47
C ASP A 82 -5.72 3.56 14.02
N LEU A 83 -4.80 3.55 13.06
CA LEU A 83 -5.09 3.78 11.65
C LEU A 83 -4.41 2.75 10.75
N SER A 84 -5.07 2.45 9.64
CA SER A 84 -4.47 1.88 8.44
C SER A 84 -4.27 2.98 7.41
N ARG A 85 -3.06 3.14 6.90
CA ARG A 85 -2.71 4.21 5.96
C ARG A 85 -2.12 3.64 4.69
N LEU A 86 -2.60 4.12 3.55
CA LEU A 86 -2.08 3.81 2.21
C LEU A 86 -1.76 5.10 1.47
N PHE A 87 -0.57 5.17 0.86
CA PHE A 87 -0.23 6.28 -0.01
C PHE A 87 0.63 5.85 -1.21
N ALA A 88 0.64 6.69 -2.24
CA ALA A 88 1.48 6.53 -3.42
C ALA A 88 2.08 7.88 -3.83
N ILE A 89 3.41 7.90 -3.97
CA ILE A 89 4.21 9.05 -4.36
C ILE A 89 4.96 8.70 -5.64
N ASN A 90 4.93 9.60 -6.62
CA ASN A 90 5.90 9.56 -7.70
C ASN A 90 7.17 10.27 -7.26
N GLN A 91 8.28 9.54 -7.19
CA GLN A 91 9.55 10.03 -6.67
C GLN A 91 10.31 10.91 -7.66
N ASP A 92 10.11 10.72 -8.97
CA ASP A 92 10.78 11.54 -9.99
C ASP A 92 10.35 13.02 -9.91
N HIS A 93 9.09 13.27 -9.50
CA HIS A 93 8.50 14.60 -9.41
C HIS A 93 8.08 15.01 -7.98
N MET A 94 8.27 14.12 -6.99
CA MET A 94 7.84 14.32 -5.60
C MET A 94 6.33 14.63 -5.45
N ILE A 95 5.49 13.96 -6.24
CA ILE A 95 4.04 14.20 -6.27
C ILE A 95 3.29 13.10 -5.53
N TRP A 96 2.39 13.49 -4.64
CA TRP A 96 1.44 12.57 -4.01
C TRP A 96 0.25 12.33 -4.93
N TYR A 97 0.10 11.08 -5.39
CA TYR A 97 -1.00 10.64 -6.24
C TYR A 97 -2.19 10.10 -5.44
N PHE A 98 -1.91 9.55 -4.26
CA PHE A 98 -2.92 8.96 -3.42
C PHE A 98 -2.50 9.06 -1.97
N PHE A 99 -3.46 9.41 -1.13
CA PHE A 99 -3.34 9.29 0.31
C PHE A 99 -4.72 9.00 0.86
N ASN A 100 -4.84 7.95 1.66
CA ASN A 100 -6.01 7.73 2.48
C ASN A 100 -5.63 6.98 3.74
N ALA A 101 -6.33 7.28 4.83
CA ALA A 101 -6.23 6.56 6.09
C ALA A 101 -7.64 6.22 6.58
N VAL A 102 -7.78 5.03 7.13
CA VAL A 102 -9.04 4.53 7.71
C VAL A 102 -8.77 4.01 9.12
N ASP A 103 -9.81 4.02 9.95
CA ASP A 103 -9.68 3.60 11.35
C ASP A 103 -9.46 2.08 11.46
N GLY A 104 -8.52 1.70 12.33
CA GLY A 104 -8.35 0.32 12.78
C GLY A 104 -7.66 -0.61 11.77
N HIS A 105 -8.04 -1.89 11.81
CA HIS A 105 -7.52 -2.94 10.94
C HIS A 105 -8.26 -2.97 9.60
N VAL A 106 -7.59 -3.42 8.54
CA VAL A 106 -8.21 -3.64 7.24
C VAL A 106 -8.08 -5.10 6.82
N ASP A 107 -9.19 -5.67 6.35
CA ASP A 107 -9.24 -7.04 5.87
C ASP A 107 -8.66 -7.16 4.44
N GLU A 108 -8.38 -8.40 4.02
CA GLU A 108 -8.00 -8.67 2.64
C GLU A 108 -9.08 -8.16 1.68
N GLY A 109 -8.69 -7.30 0.73
CA GLY A 109 -9.59 -6.73 -0.26
C GLY A 109 -10.21 -5.37 0.13
N GLU A 110 -9.79 -4.77 1.25
CA GLU A 110 -10.22 -3.42 1.64
C GLU A 110 -10.01 -2.39 0.51
N ILE A 111 -10.94 -1.44 0.40
CA ILE A 111 -10.94 -0.41 -0.63
C ILE A 111 -10.78 0.96 0.01
N PHE A 112 -9.55 1.46 -0.01
CA PHE A 112 -9.26 2.84 0.36
C PHE A 112 -9.85 3.81 -0.66
N ARG A 113 -10.70 4.73 -0.19
CA ARG A 113 -11.33 5.76 -1.02
C ARG A 113 -10.67 7.09 -0.74
N ASN A 114 -10.10 7.69 -1.77
CA ASN A 114 -9.57 9.04 -1.66
C ASN A 114 -10.54 10.01 -2.35
N ASP A 115 -11.17 10.87 -1.55
CA ASP A 115 -12.03 11.94 -2.06
C ASP A 115 -11.22 13.14 -2.55
N ASN A 116 -9.93 13.22 -2.18
CA ASN A 116 -9.03 14.24 -2.72
C ASN A 116 -8.61 13.85 -4.14
N VAL A 117 -9.19 14.56 -5.10
CA VAL A 117 -8.90 14.43 -6.54
C VAL A 117 -7.79 15.37 -7.03
N GLU A 118 -7.17 16.11 -6.11
CA GLU A 118 -6.10 17.05 -6.39
C GLU A 118 -4.74 16.41 -6.10
N CYS A 119 -3.76 16.74 -6.93
CA CYS A 119 -2.39 16.32 -6.71
C CYS A 119 -1.75 17.25 -5.71
N PHE A 120 -1.17 16.69 -4.65
CA PHE A 120 -0.48 17.48 -3.65
C PHE A 120 0.99 17.64 -4.04
N TRP A 121 1.42 18.90 -3.97
CA TRP A 121 2.81 19.33 -4.04
C TRP A 121 3.12 19.83 -2.64
N ASP A 122 4.15 19.28 -2.00
CA ASP A 122 4.70 19.84 -0.76
C ASP A 122 5.73 20.93 -1.12
#